data_AF-A0A2N1REX3-F1
#
_entry.id   AF-A0A2N1REX3-F1
#
_cell.length_a   1.000
_cell.length_b   1.000
_cell.length_c   1.000
_cell.angle_alpha   90.00
_cell.angle_beta   90.00
_cell.angle_gamma   90.00
#
_symmetry.space_group_name_H-M   'P 1'
#
loop_
_entity.id
_entity.type
_entity.pdbx_description
1 polymer ?
#
loop_
_entity_poly.entity_id
_entity_poly.type
_entity_poly.pdbx_seq_one_letter_code
_entity_poly.pdbx_strand_id
1 'polypeptide(L)'
;MAKIRISAFLSLLFLLTVLPLGAVMLGFETVGTLTDIDLAIGESSTPNSFITGEYWTRSGFAGRLIYQGPAGNTLAVDIGDPLAVPSATDRFYFTRSISSTSSDTNDWRQYFIVTRTKGLYHDGSQHDFSGINVIVENPGDTIPITRGAGFETVSIGETGYNTTGGSGIYNGSNGYQYLYPYQYLWIDIIVIRTFNSSGLTNSGRGNYQSILTFNGPGMNANLVLRGYYRSRNYDPDSYYFGVERVVSEYIPYSELITKTSLENSLLVGYLRYHSTDWAGTVRFASNAEGTETNFQFTATVNQIVRSFPYYVVFDSSIPAGNATRIYTTSNTFSSTWSSIQNLIGGDPFQNEVLQGEIRIFVPSNMTMSSIPSSTYSSIIYCILTTN
;
A
#
# COMPACT_ATOMS: atom_id res chain seq x y z
N MET A 1 -41.94 56.04 4.87
CA MET A 1 -40.53 55.59 5.06
C MET A 1 -40.50 54.08 4.99
N ALA A 2 -39.88 53.56 3.93
CA ALA A 2 -39.87 52.15 3.56
C ALA A 2 -38.89 51.36 4.45
N LYS A 3 -39.34 50.23 5.01
CA LYS A 3 -38.46 49.22 5.62
C LYS A 3 -37.88 48.35 4.52
N ILE A 4 -36.63 48.60 4.16
CA ILE A 4 -35.85 47.79 3.23
C ILE A 4 -35.47 46.48 3.94
N ARG A 5 -35.88 45.35 3.36
CA ARG A 5 -35.39 44.01 3.70
C ARG A 5 -33.98 43.88 3.15
N ILE A 6 -32.98 43.69 4.02
CA ILE A 6 -31.64 43.25 3.59
C ILE A 6 -31.65 41.73 3.61
N SER A 7 -31.75 41.16 2.42
CA SER A 7 -31.50 39.74 2.15
C SER A 7 -29.99 39.53 2.28
N ALA A 8 -29.54 38.90 3.37
CA ALA A 8 -28.16 38.45 3.49
C ALA A 8 -28.00 37.18 2.65
N PHE A 9 -27.56 37.35 1.41
CA PHE A 9 -27.04 36.29 0.58
C PHE A 9 -25.74 35.81 1.23
N LEU A 10 -25.82 34.71 2.00
CA LEU A 10 -24.64 34.02 2.52
C LEU A 10 -24.01 33.28 1.34
N SER A 11 -23.07 33.94 0.66
CA SER A 11 -22.19 33.33 -0.32
C SER A 11 -21.35 32.29 0.41
N LEU A 12 -21.80 31.04 0.39
CA LEU A 12 -21.02 29.89 0.84
C LEU A 12 -19.87 29.72 -0.17
N LEU A 13 -18.76 30.41 0.10
CA LEU A 13 -17.51 30.20 -0.60
C LEU A 13 -17.04 28.79 -0.23
N PHE A 14 -17.45 27.80 -1.03
CA PHE A 14 -16.80 26.50 -1.08
C PHE A 14 -15.35 26.77 -1.54
N LEU A 15 -14.48 27.09 -0.59
CA LEU A 15 -13.10 26.66 -0.72
C LEU A 15 -13.17 25.14 -0.68
N LEU A 16 -13.29 24.54 -1.87
CA LEU A 16 -12.68 23.24 -2.14
C LEU A 16 -11.19 23.44 -1.95
N THR A 17 -10.74 23.47 -0.69
CA THR A 17 -9.40 23.00 -0.39
C THR A 17 -9.44 21.55 -0.81
N VAL A 18 -8.90 21.29 -2.01
CA VAL A 18 -8.64 19.97 -2.55
C VAL A 18 -7.98 19.19 -1.42
N LEU A 19 -8.75 18.27 -0.81
CA LEU A 19 -8.22 17.35 0.19
C LEU A 19 -7.04 16.64 -0.48
N PRO A 20 -5.95 16.36 0.24
CA PRO A 20 -4.85 15.61 -0.33
C PRO A 20 -5.44 14.29 -0.82
N LEU A 21 -5.47 14.10 -2.15
CA LEU A 21 -5.74 12.81 -2.72
C LEU A 21 -4.76 11.86 -2.03
N GLY A 22 -5.29 10.81 -1.39
CA GLY A 22 -4.43 9.71 -0.95
C GLY A 22 -3.64 9.20 -2.14
N ALA A 23 -2.59 8.44 -1.87
CA ALA A 23 -1.91 7.81 -2.98
C ALA A 23 -2.87 6.86 -3.73
N VAL A 24 -2.83 6.92 -5.05
CA VAL A 24 -3.67 6.12 -5.93
C VAL A 24 -3.13 4.68 -6.05
N MET A 25 -1.84 4.48 -5.78
CA MET A 25 -1.18 3.18 -5.97
C MET A 25 0.04 2.97 -5.07
N LEU A 26 0.11 1.84 -4.34
CA LEU A 26 1.32 1.22 -3.80
C LEU A 26 1.50 -0.18 -4.42
N GLY A 27 2.30 -0.28 -5.47
CA GLY A 27 2.68 -1.57 -6.07
C GLY A 27 3.97 -2.11 -5.48
N PHE A 28 4.27 -3.37 -5.78
CA PHE A 28 5.59 -3.95 -5.56
C PHE A 28 6.05 -4.74 -6.79
N GLU A 29 7.26 -4.45 -7.27
CA GLU A 29 7.93 -5.21 -8.32
C GLU A 29 9.00 -6.12 -7.71
N THR A 30 8.86 -7.43 -7.92
CA THR A 30 9.83 -8.42 -7.48
C THR A 30 11.02 -8.52 -8.45
N VAL A 31 11.73 -7.41 -8.63
CA VAL A 31 12.99 -7.34 -9.39
C VAL A 31 14.22 -7.66 -8.52
N GLY A 32 14.02 -7.79 -7.21
CA GLY A 32 15.00 -8.25 -6.24
C GLY A 32 14.65 -9.64 -5.70
N THR A 33 15.04 -9.92 -4.45
CA THR A 33 14.76 -11.20 -3.78
C THR A 33 13.97 -11.00 -2.49
N LEU A 34 12.79 -11.61 -2.41
CA LEU A 34 12.02 -11.71 -1.16
C LEU A 34 12.48 -12.87 -0.29
N THR A 35 13.30 -13.75 -0.86
CA THR A 35 13.76 -15.00 -0.27
C THR A 35 15.28 -15.05 -0.26
N ASP A 36 15.83 -16.09 0.36
CA ASP A 36 17.24 -16.42 0.26
C ASP A 36 18.21 -15.31 0.70
N ILE A 37 17.76 -14.40 1.58
CA ILE A 37 18.63 -13.40 2.19
C ILE A 37 19.59 -14.11 3.15
N ASP A 38 20.87 -14.21 2.78
CA ASP A 38 21.87 -14.92 3.59
C ASP A 38 22.20 -14.16 4.89
N LEU A 39 21.78 -14.72 6.03
CA LEU A 39 21.99 -14.12 7.35
C LEU A 39 23.34 -14.51 7.99
N ALA A 40 24.13 -15.36 7.34
CA ALA A 40 25.50 -15.64 7.76
C ALA A 40 26.42 -14.44 7.54
N ILE A 41 26.04 -13.54 6.62
CA ILE A 41 26.80 -12.35 6.26
C ILE A 41 26.25 -11.15 7.04
N GLY A 42 27.09 -10.58 7.91
CA GLY A 42 26.90 -9.21 8.39
C GLY A 42 27.63 -8.25 7.45
N GLU A 43 27.00 -7.14 7.07
CA GLU A 43 27.53 -6.20 6.10
C GLU A 43 28.02 -4.90 6.73
N SER A 44 27.19 -4.25 7.55
CA SER A 44 27.55 -2.99 8.17
C SER A 44 26.64 -2.66 9.36
N SER A 45 27.21 -2.08 10.41
CA SER A 45 26.46 -1.45 11.52
C SER A 45 26.53 0.08 11.46
N THR A 46 26.91 0.67 10.33
CA THR A 46 27.06 2.13 10.14
C THR A 46 26.13 2.64 9.03
N PRO A 47 24.85 2.91 9.33
CA PRO A 47 23.85 3.28 8.32
C PRO A 47 24.22 4.51 7.47
N ASN A 48 24.89 5.49 8.08
CA ASN A 48 25.33 6.72 7.39
C ASN A 48 26.32 6.48 6.23
N SER A 49 26.96 5.30 6.16
CA SER A 49 27.82 4.94 5.02
C SER A 49 27.04 4.67 3.72
N PHE A 50 25.71 4.58 3.81
CA PHE A 50 24.81 4.28 2.69
C PHE A 50 23.99 5.48 2.22
N ILE A 51 24.31 6.70 2.66
CA ILE A 51 23.56 7.92 2.26
C ILE A 51 23.68 8.20 0.75
N THR A 52 24.77 7.76 0.11
CA THR A 52 25.03 7.97 -1.32
C THR A 52 25.37 6.67 -2.03
N GLY A 53 25.08 6.59 -3.33
CA GLY A 53 25.39 5.44 -4.17
C GLY A 53 24.20 4.50 -4.41
N GLU A 54 24.33 3.61 -5.39
CA GLU A 54 23.29 2.65 -5.76
C GLU A 54 23.60 1.26 -5.22
N TYR A 55 22.58 0.59 -4.69
CA TYR A 55 22.74 -0.69 -3.98
C TYR A 55 21.81 -1.81 -4.48
N TRP A 56 21.13 -1.61 -5.61
CA TRP A 56 20.21 -2.61 -6.19
C TRP A 56 20.91 -3.90 -6.64
N THR A 57 22.23 -3.92 -6.78
CA THR A 57 23.03 -5.13 -7.06
C THR A 57 23.44 -5.91 -5.80
N ARG A 58 23.16 -5.40 -4.60
CA ARG A 58 23.48 -6.10 -3.35
C ARG A 58 22.53 -7.27 -3.13
N SER A 59 23.02 -8.29 -2.42
CA SER A 59 22.23 -9.48 -2.07
C SER A 59 21.05 -9.22 -1.14
N GLY A 60 20.92 -8.01 -0.59
CA GLY A 60 19.75 -7.58 0.18
C GLY A 60 18.74 -6.75 -0.60
N PHE A 61 18.89 -6.57 -1.92
CA PHE A 61 17.88 -5.88 -2.72
C PHE A 61 16.59 -6.71 -2.78
N ALA A 62 15.54 -6.22 -2.12
CA ALA A 62 14.27 -6.92 -2.00
C ALA A 62 13.38 -6.70 -3.24
N GLY A 63 13.43 -5.51 -3.83
CA GLY A 63 12.63 -5.13 -4.98
C GLY A 63 12.29 -3.64 -4.95
N ARG A 64 11.19 -3.26 -5.60
CA ARG A 64 10.77 -1.86 -5.73
C ARG A 64 9.33 -1.66 -5.28
N LEU A 65 9.10 -0.68 -4.41
CA LEU A 65 7.76 -0.14 -4.23
C LEU A 65 7.47 0.83 -5.38
N ILE A 66 6.27 0.74 -5.96
CA ILE A 66 5.83 1.64 -7.03
C ILE A 66 4.72 2.54 -6.49
N TYR A 67 4.86 3.84 -6.68
CA TYR A 67 3.96 4.84 -6.12
C TYR A 67 3.30 5.70 -7.22
N GLN A 68 1.99 5.88 -7.09
CA GLN A 68 1.24 6.96 -7.75
C GLN A 68 0.42 7.71 -6.72
N GLY A 69 0.34 9.03 -6.87
CA GLY A 69 -0.29 9.94 -5.93
C GLY A 69 0.43 11.29 -5.85
N PRO A 70 -0.06 12.21 -5.01
CA PRO A 70 0.54 13.52 -4.88
C PRO A 70 1.84 13.51 -4.07
N ALA A 71 2.63 14.55 -4.27
CA ALA A 71 3.79 14.86 -3.43
C ALA A 71 3.37 15.24 -2.00
N GLY A 72 4.32 15.22 -1.07
CA GLY A 72 4.12 15.64 0.32
C GLY A 72 3.61 14.53 1.23
N ASN A 73 3.43 13.31 0.71
CA ASN A 73 3.10 12.13 1.49
C ASN A 73 4.35 11.53 2.15
N THR A 74 4.13 10.69 3.16
CA THR A 74 5.18 9.92 3.84
C THR A 74 4.73 8.47 3.97
N LEU A 75 5.66 7.54 3.73
CA LEU A 75 5.47 6.12 4.05
C LEU A 75 6.19 5.83 5.34
N ALA A 76 5.46 5.57 6.43
CA ALA A 76 6.03 5.02 7.65
C ALA A 76 6.34 3.54 7.44
N VAL A 77 7.50 3.11 7.91
CA VAL A 77 7.94 1.71 7.84
C VAL A 77 7.97 1.14 9.24
N ASP A 78 7.18 0.11 9.49
CA ASP A 78 7.07 -0.56 10.78
C ASP A 78 7.47 -2.04 10.67
N ILE A 79 7.61 -2.71 11.81
CA ILE A 79 7.92 -4.14 11.89
C ILE A 79 6.72 -4.93 12.44
N GLY A 80 6.39 -6.02 11.75
CA GLY A 80 5.39 -6.99 12.20
C GLY A 80 5.99 -8.11 13.05
N ASP A 81 5.12 -8.88 13.70
CA ASP A 81 5.52 -10.07 14.46
C ASP A 81 6.17 -11.16 13.58
N PRO A 82 7.06 -11.99 14.14
CA PRO A 82 7.45 -12.01 15.55
C PRO A 82 8.62 -11.06 15.87
N LEU A 83 8.52 -10.35 17.00
CA LEU A 83 9.57 -9.43 17.46
C LEU A 83 10.72 -10.16 18.19
N ALA A 84 11.96 -9.74 17.95
CA ALA A 84 13.13 -10.26 18.65
C ALA A 84 13.08 -9.97 20.16
N VAL A 85 13.56 -10.87 21.02
CA VAL A 85 13.61 -10.68 22.48
C VAL A 85 14.67 -9.63 22.86
N PRO A 86 14.36 -8.69 23.78
CA PRO A 86 13.10 -8.53 24.51
C PRO A 86 12.10 -7.61 23.76
N SER A 87 11.26 -8.17 22.90
CA SER A 87 10.25 -7.48 22.07
C SER A 87 10.75 -6.15 21.50
N ALA A 88 11.92 -6.18 20.88
CA ALA A 88 12.62 -5.02 20.35
C ALA A 88 11.88 -4.44 19.14
N THR A 89 11.28 -3.25 19.33
CA THR A 89 10.69 -2.42 18.25
C THR A 89 11.58 -1.24 17.89
N ASP A 90 12.81 -1.20 18.40
CA ASP A 90 13.77 -0.13 18.16
C ASP A 90 14.59 -0.35 16.89
N ARG A 91 14.63 -1.58 16.35
CA ARG A 91 15.34 -1.94 15.12
C ARG A 91 14.57 -3.01 14.34
N PHE A 92 15.01 -3.27 13.12
CA PHE A 92 14.48 -4.36 12.31
C PHE A 92 15.27 -5.65 12.51
N TYR A 93 14.55 -6.78 12.55
CA TYR A 93 15.12 -8.09 12.80
C TYR A 93 14.54 -9.14 11.86
N PHE A 94 15.40 -10.04 11.40
CA PHE A 94 14.99 -11.38 10.99
C PHE A 94 14.98 -12.26 12.24
N THR A 95 13.88 -12.93 12.53
CA THR A 95 13.74 -13.89 13.64
C THR A 95 13.55 -15.32 13.12
N ARG A 96 14.12 -16.32 13.81
CA ARG A 96 14.09 -17.70 13.32
C ARG A 96 12.68 -18.28 13.34
N SER A 97 12.23 -18.78 12.20
CA SER A 97 10.96 -19.49 12.09
C SER A 97 11.16 -20.96 12.47
N ILE A 98 10.34 -21.48 13.38
CA ILE A 98 10.37 -22.89 13.81
C ILE A 98 9.26 -23.67 13.09
N SER A 99 8.09 -23.06 12.92
CA SER A 99 6.94 -23.60 12.19
C SER A 99 6.12 -22.45 11.59
N SER A 100 5.02 -22.77 10.91
CA SER A 100 4.05 -21.79 10.41
C SER A 100 3.35 -20.96 11.49
N THR A 101 3.48 -21.34 12.76
CA THR A 101 2.81 -20.66 13.88
C THR A 101 3.74 -20.34 15.04
N SER A 102 5.05 -20.61 14.92
CA SER A 102 6.00 -20.39 16.01
C SER A 102 7.37 -19.95 15.51
N SER A 103 8.01 -19.08 16.29
CA SER A 103 9.35 -18.53 16.03
C SER A 103 10.19 -18.54 17.30
N ASP A 104 11.52 -18.67 17.13
CA ASP A 104 12.49 -18.46 18.20
C ASP A 104 12.97 -17.01 18.17
N THR A 105 12.37 -16.20 19.02
CA THR A 105 12.64 -14.76 19.09
C THR A 105 13.98 -14.44 19.75
N ASN A 106 14.71 -15.43 20.27
CA ASN A 106 16.09 -15.26 20.76
C ASN A 106 17.14 -15.39 19.65
N ASP A 107 16.76 -15.98 18.52
CA ASP A 107 17.62 -16.18 17.37
C ASP A 107 17.29 -15.13 16.30
N TRP A 108 18.19 -14.18 16.09
CA TRP A 108 17.91 -13.05 15.20
C TRP A 108 19.14 -12.44 14.52
N ARG A 109 18.90 -11.80 13.37
CA ARG A 109 19.84 -10.90 12.68
C ARG A 109 19.22 -9.51 12.56
N GLN A 110 19.89 -8.50 13.09
CA GLN A 110 19.44 -7.12 12.97
C GLN A 110 19.81 -6.56 11.58
N TYR A 111 18.95 -5.72 11.00
CA TYR A 111 19.21 -5.01 9.75
C TYR A 111 18.67 -3.57 9.80
N PHE A 112 19.01 -2.78 8.79
CA PHE A 112 18.35 -1.51 8.46
C PHE A 112 18.05 -1.48 6.96
N ILE A 113 17.18 -0.57 6.54
CA ILE A 113 16.76 -0.46 5.14
C ILE A 113 17.36 0.81 4.53
N VAL A 114 17.89 0.66 3.33
CA VAL A 114 18.31 1.77 2.47
C VAL A 114 17.30 1.86 1.35
N THR A 115 16.73 3.05 1.15
CA THR A 115 15.78 3.29 0.07
C THR A 115 16.24 4.41 -0.84
N ARG A 116 15.90 4.33 -2.12
CA ARG A 116 16.19 5.37 -3.11
C ARG A 116 15.00 5.56 -4.02
N THR A 117 14.46 6.78 -4.02
CA THR A 117 13.32 7.12 -4.86
C THR A 117 13.79 7.71 -6.19
N LYS A 118 13.19 7.23 -7.28
CA LYS A 118 13.40 7.73 -8.64
C LYS A 118 12.04 7.91 -9.32
N GLY A 119 12.02 8.64 -10.43
CA GLY A 119 10.81 8.90 -11.21
C GLY A 119 10.89 8.39 -12.64
N LEU A 120 9.77 7.92 -13.17
CA LEU A 120 9.59 7.60 -14.58
C LEU A 120 8.76 8.70 -15.23
N TYR A 121 9.31 9.41 -16.21
CA TYR A 121 8.57 10.40 -16.99
C TYR A 121 7.54 9.73 -17.91
N HIS A 122 6.58 10.50 -18.42
CA HIS A 122 5.51 9.99 -19.29
C HIS A 122 6.01 9.52 -20.66
N ASP A 123 7.21 9.94 -21.07
CA ASP A 123 7.90 9.40 -22.25
C ASP A 123 8.65 8.08 -21.99
N GLY A 124 8.64 7.59 -20.74
CA GLY A 124 9.33 6.38 -20.30
C GLY A 124 10.79 6.59 -19.88
N SER A 125 11.32 7.82 -19.92
CA SER A 125 12.68 8.09 -19.45
C SER A 125 12.77 8.14 -17.92
N GLN A 126 13.89 7.67 -17.38
CA GLN A 126 14.13 7.57 -15.94
C GLN A 126 14.83 8.83 -15.40
N HIS A 127 14.50 9.21 -14.18
CA HIS A 127 15.11 10.34 -13.47
C HIS A 127 15.48 9.98 -12.03
N ASP A 128 16.77 10.06 -11.72
CA ASP A 128 17.28 10.02 -10.36
C ASP A 128 17.31 11.42 -9.76
N PHE A 129 16.59 11.63 -8.66
CA PHE A 129 16.32 12.97 -8.13
C PHE A 129 17.54 13.67 -7.53
N SER A 130 18.45 12.91 -6.91
CA SER A 130 19.49 13.51 -6.08
C SER A 130 20.71 12.65 -5.86
N GLY A 131 20.65 11.36 -6.18
CA GLY A 131 21.70 10.45 -5.81
C GLY A 131 21.73 10.04 -4.34
N ILE A 132 20.77 10.52 -3.54
CA ILE A 132 20.72 10.39 -2.09
C ILE A 132 19.72 9.30 -1.70
N ASN A 133 20.14 8.45 -0.78
CA ASN A 133 19.31 7.41 -0.20
C ASN A 133 18.69 7.89 1.12
N VAL A 134 17.51 7.36 1.42
CA VAL A 134 16.86 7.49 2.72
C VAL A 134 17.17 6.24 3.53
N ILE A 135 17.68 6.46 4.75
CA ILE A 135 17.98 5.39 5.69
C ILE A 135 16.79 5.24 6.62
N VAL A 136 16.25 4.03 6.69
CA VAL A 136 15.20 3.61 7.63
C VAL A 136 15.88 2.65 8.59
N GLU A 137 16.34 3.18 9.72
CA GLU A 137 17.11 2.44 10.71
C GLU A 137 16.18 1.72 11.71
N ASN A 138 15.05 2.35 12.01
CA ASN A 138 14.15 1.95 13.08
C ASN A 138 12.71 1.81 12.57
N PRO A 139 11.91 0.91 13.15
CA PRO A 139 10.47 0.95 13.02
C PRO A 139 9.91 2.33 13.40
N GLY A 140 9.01 2.86 12.59
CA GLY A 140 8.47 4.22 12.69
C GLY A 140 9.24 5.27 11.88
N ASP A 141 10.44 4.97 11.37
CA ASP A 141 11.13 5.85 10.42
C ASP A 141 10.31 5.96 9.12
N THR A 142 10.49 7.07 8.39
CA THR A 142 9.64 7.41 7.23
C THR A 142 10.44 7.59 5.95
N ILE A 143 9.80 7.23 4.84
CA ILE A 143 10.27 7.51 3.48
C ILE A 143 9.46 8.69 2.93
N PRO A 144 10.06 9.85 2.68
CA PRO A 144 9.35 11.02 2.17
C PRO A 144 9.07 10.90 0.66
N ILE A 145 7.82 11.16 0.27
CA ILE A 145 7.39 11.24 -1.12
C ILE A 145 7.43 12.71 -1.56
N THR A 146 8.56 13.15 -2.08
CA THR A 146 8.82 14.57 -2.38
C THR A 146 8.33 15.03 -3.76
N ARG A 147 7.81 14.12 -4.57
CA ARG A 147 7.31 14.35 -5.93
C ARG A 147 5.97 13.62 -6.10
N GLY A 148 5.13 14.09 -7.02
CA GLY A 148 3.88 13.41 -7.38
C GLY A 148 4.07 12.59 -8.65
N ALA A 149 3.25 11.56 -8.81
CA ALA A 149 3.21 10.73 -10.01
C ALA A 149 1.79 10.25 -10.30
N GLY A 150 1.44 10.12 -11.58
CA GLY A 150 0.13 9.64 -12.01
C GLY A 150 -0.24 10.14 -13.40
N PHE A 151 -1.30 9.56 -13.97
CA PHE A 151 -1.77 9.84 -15.34
C PHE A 151 -2.86 10.91 -15.41
N GLU A 152 -3.25 11.48 -14.28
CA GLU A 152 -4.26 12.53 -14.19
C GLU A 152 -3.85 13.74 -15.03
N THR A 153 -4.84 14.41 -15.61
CA THR A 153 -4.64 15.57 -16.48
C THR A 153 -5.21 16.83 -15.86
N VAL A 154 -4.66 17.98 -16.25
CA VAL A 154 -5.11 19.31 -15.83
C VAL A 154 -6.09 19.89 -16.85
N SER A 155 -6.93 20.83 -16.39
CA SER A 155 -7.83 21.56 -17.27
C SER A 155 -7.08 22.61 -18.11
N ILE A 156 -7.70 23.07 -19.20
CA ILE A 156 -7.16 24.18 -20.00
C ILE A 156 -7.02 25.43 -19.13
N GLY A 157 -5.86 26.07 -19.16
CA GLY A 157 -5.52 27.24 -18.37
C GLY A 157 -4.83 26.93 -17.04
N GLU A 158 -4.73 25.66 -16.64
CA GLU A 158 -4.03 25.25 -15.43
C GLU A 158 -2.55 24.93 -15.70
N THR A 159 -1.73 24.97 -14.66
CA THR A 159 -0.32 24.54 -14.75
C THR A 159 -0.27 23.02 -14.75
N GLY A 160 0.35 22.44 -15.77
CA GLY A 160 0.63 21.02 -15.85
C GLY A 160 2.06 20.74 -16.29
N TYR A 161 2.31 19.49 -16.67
CA TYR A 161 3.60 18.95 -17.06
C TYR A 161 3.52 18.30 -18.44
N ASN A 162 4.60 18.40 -19.20
CA ASN A 162 4.78 17.70 -20.47
C ASN A 162 5.37 16.31 -20.26
N THR A 163 5.61 15.58 -21.36
CA THR A 163 6.05 14.19 -21.28
C THR A 163 7.45 14.00 -20.70
N THR A 164 8.28 15.05 -20.66
CA THR A 164 9.65 15.04 -20.13
C THR A 164 9.75 15.75 -18.77
N GLY A 165 8.62 16.07 -18.14
CA GLY A 165 8.56 16.72 -16.83
C GLY A 165 8.75 18.24 -16.81
N GLY A 166 8.83 18.89 -17.97
CA GLY A 166 8.79 20.34 -18.07
C GLY A 166 7.41 20.88 -17.67
N SER A 167 7.37 21.98 -16.92
CA SER A 167 6.12 22.61 -16.46
C SER A 167 5.68 23.77 -17.37
N GLY A 168 4.37 23.95 -17.54
CA GLY A 168 3.79 25.01 -18.36
C GLY A 168 2.27 25.09 -18.21
N ILE A 169 1.66 26.16 -18.75
CA ILE A 169 0.20 26.31 -18.76
C ILE A 169 -0.39 25.48 -19.90
N TYR A 170 -1.32 24.57 -19.59
CA TYR A 170 -1.97 23.74 -20.59
C TYR A 170 -2.95 24.57 -21.44
N ASN A 171 -2.78 24.57 -22.76
CA ASN A 171 -3.67 25.30 -23.67
C ASN A 171 -4.61 24.39 -24.48
N GLY A 172 -4.70 23.10 -24.12
CA GLY A 172 -5.46 22.09 -24.85
C GLY A 172 -4.67 21.35 -25.95
N SER A 173 -3.42 21.74 -26.24
CA SER A 173 -2.65 21.13 -27.34
C SER A 173 -1.11 21.17 -27.18
N ASN A 174 -0.57 21.97 -26.27
CA ASN A 174 0.88 22.18 -26.10
C ASN A 174 1.61 21.11 -25.28
N GLY A 175 0.95 19.99 -24.98
CA GLY A 175 1.54 18.83 -24.32
C GLY A 175 1.69 18.91 -22.80
N TYR A 176 1.48 20.07 -22.16
CA TYR A 176 1.55 20.24 -20.69
C TYR A 176 0.32 19.71 -19.95
N GLN A 177 -0.22 18.58 -20.39
CA GLN A 177 -1.54 18.08 -19.98
C GLN A 177 -1.52 17.34 -18.64
N TYR A 178 -0.37 16.88 -18.14
CA TYR A 178 -0.31 16.00 -16.97
C TYR A 178 -0.31 16.80 -15.66
N LEU A 179 -1.04 16.33 -14.66
CA LEU A 179 -1.06 16.90 -13.30
C LEU A 179 0.28 16.71 -12.58
N TYR A 180 0.94 15.58 -12.85
CA TYR A 180 2.22 15.22 -12.23
C TYR A 180 3.32 15.07 -13.29
N PRO A 181 4.59 15.39 -12.95
CA PRO A 181 5.70 15.25 -13.88
C PRO A 181 6.02 13.80 -14.25
N TYR A 182 5.74 12.85 -13.35
CA TYR A 182 6.05 11.44 -13.52
C TYR A 182 4.79 10.61 -13.70
N GLN A 183 4.88 9.49 -14.43
CA GLN A 183 3.83 8.47 -14.44
C GLN A 183 3.91 7.56 -13.21
N TYR A 184 5.12 7.23 -12.78
CA TYR A 184 5.39 6.41 -11.59
C TYR A 184 6.58 6.95 -10.83
N LEU A 185 6.55 6.85 -9.50
CA LEU A 185 7.77 6.80 -8.71
C LEU A 185 8.08 5.35 -8.38
N TRP A 186 9.36 5.00 -8.33
CA TRP A 186 9.77 3.74 -7.72
C TRP A 186 10.79 3.98 -6.62
N ILE A 187 10.72 3.12 -5.61
CA ILE A 187 11.54 3.17 -4.41
C ILE A 187 12.25 1.82 -4.31
N ASP A 188 13.55 1.80 -4.61
CA ASP A 188 14.37 0.61 -4.42
C ASP A 188 14.42 0.30 -2.91
N ILE A 189 14.17 -0.95 -2.51
CA ILE A 189 14.22 -1.42 -1.12
C ILE A 189 15.44 -2.34 -0.94
N ILE A 190 16.43 -1.90 -0.17
CA ILE A 190 17.65 -2.67 0.09
C ILE A 190 17.78 -2.93 1.58
N VAL A 191 17.82 -4.20 1.95
CA VAL A 191 18.11 -4.66 3.31
C VAL A 191 19.61 -4.76 3.52
N ILE A 192 20.13 -4.05 4.53
CA ILE A 192 21.53 -4.13 4.93
C ILE A 192 21.62 -4.85 6.28
N ARG A 193 22.13 -6.07 6.26
CA ARG A 193 22.32 -6.88 7.48
C ARG A 193 23.43 -6.28 8.32
N THR A 194 23.17 -6.08 9.61
CA THR A 194 24.20 -5.60 10.53
C THR A 194 25.08 -6.74 11.04
N PHE A 195 26.20 -6.38 11.67
CA PHE A 195 27.00 -7.37 12.40
C PHE A 195 26.31 -7.87 13.68
N ASN A 196 25.28 -7.17 14.15
CA ASN A 196 24.54 -7.55 15.35
C ASN A 196 23.62 -8.74 15.07
N SER A 197 23.72 -9.74 15.93
CA SER A 197 22.89 -10.94 15.88
C SER A 197 22.89 -11.63 17.24
N SER A 198 21.86 -12.43 17.46
CA SER A 198 21.79 -13.40 18.55
C SER A 198 21.47 -14.78 17.98
N GLY A 199 21.93 -15.84 18.64
CA GLY A 199 21.47 -17.19 18.33
C GLY A 199 21.93 -17.81 17.01
N LEU A 200 22.62 -17.08 16.14
CA LEU A 200 23.17 -17.55 14.85
C LEU A 200 24.37 -18.51 15.04
N THR A 201 24.11 -19.65 15.66
CA THR A 201 25.07 -20.72 15.97
C THR A 201 24.64 -22.03 15.30
N ASN A 202 25.29 -23.15 15.60
CA ASN A 202 24.88 -24.43 15.03
C ASN A 202 23.47 -24.88 15.45
N SER A 203 22.95 -24.43 16.59
CA SER A 203 21.57 -24.68 17.01
C SER A 203 20.55 -23.75 16.34
N GLY A 204 20.96 -22.53 15.97
CA GLY A 204 20.09 -21.54 15.29
C GLY A 204 20.10 -21.64 13.78
N ARG A 205 20.50 -22.78 13.19
CA ARG A 205 20.45 -22.96 11.73
C ARG A 205 18.99 -23.11 11.28
N GLY A 206 18.63 -22.46 10.18
CA GLY A 206 17.28 -22.52 9.64
C GLY A 206 16.90 -21.27 8.86
N ASN A 207 15.62 -21.14 8.54
CA ASN A 207 15.09 -19.94 7.92
C ASN A 207 14.53 -18.98 8.97
N TYR A 208 14.52 -17.72 8.59
CA TYR A 208 14.13 -16.58 9.39
C TYR A 208 13.16 -15.73 8.59
N GLN A 209 12.27 -15.04 9.29
CA GLN A 209 11.28 -14.17 8.68
C GLN A 209 11.41 -12.75 9.24
N SER A 210 11.05 -11.78 8.41
CA SER A 210 10.82 -10.40 8.82
C SER A 210 9.61 -9.86 8.08
N ILE A 211 8.72 -9.16 8.78
CA ILE A 211 7.55 -8.53 8.18
C ILE A 211 7.73 -7.03 8.26
N LEU A 212 7.79 -6.37 7.10
CA LEU A 212 7.82 -4.92 6.99
C LEU A 212 6.42 -4.42 6.65
N THR A 213 5.91 -3.47 7.42
CA THR A 213 4.63 -2.82 7.13
C THR A 213 4.85 -1.39 6.67
N PHE A 214 4.40 -1.07 5.46
CA PHE A 214 4.41 0.28 4.90
C PHE A 214 3.03 0.91 5.09
N ASN A 215 2.99 2.03 5.78
CA ASN A 215 1.77 2.78 6.07
C ASN A 215 1.86 4.20 5.50
N GLY A 216 0.83 4.63 4.78
CA GLY A 216 0.73 5.99 4.27
C GLY A 216 -0.73 6.43 4.17
N PRO A 217 -0.99 7.70 3.79
CA PRO A 217 -2.34 8.18 3.59
C PRO A 217 -3.10 7.35 2.53
N GLY A 218 -4.04 6.52 3.01
CA GLY A 218 -4.80 5.61 2.15
C GLY A 218 -4.02 4.38 1.68
N MET A 219 -2.87 4.05 2.27
CA MET A 219 -2.05 2.90 1.87
C MET A 219 -1.67 2.05 3.08
N ASN A 220 -1.81 0.73 2.95
CA ASN A 220 -1.22 -0.23 3.87
C ASN A 220 -0.67 -1.40 3.06
N ALA A 221 0.58 -1.76 3.27
CA ALA A 221 1.17 -2.92 2.63
C ALA A 221 2.14 -3.67 3.54
N ASN A 222 2.13 -4.99 3.45
CA ASN A 222 3.07 -5.88 4.09
C ASN A 222 4.04 -6.45 3.06
N LEU A 223 5.33 -6.38 3.37
CA LEU A 223 6.40 -7.05 2.65
C LEU A 223 7.03 -8.07 3.60
N VAL A 224 6.80 -9.34 3.31
CA VAL A 224 7.32 -10.46 4.11
C VAL A 224 8.57 -10.99 3.45
N LEU A 225 9.69 -10.91 4.18
CA LEU A 225 11.02 -11.29 3.75
C LEU A 225 11.45 -12.59 4.42
N ARG A 226 12.07 -13.49 3.65
CA ARG A 226 12.69 -14.72 4.12
C ARG A 226 14.20 -14.64 4.03
N GLY A 227 14.87 -14.85 5.16
CA GLY A 227 16.31 -15.07 5.24
C GLY A 227 16.64 -16.52 5.61
N TYR A 228 17.89 -16.93 5.42
CA TYR A 228 18.38 -18.23 5.87
C TYR A 228 19.72 -18.12 6.58
N TYR A 229 19.98 -19.04 7.51
CA TYR A 229 21.28 -19.21 8.14
C TYR A 229 21.70 -20.68 8.11
N ARG A 230 22.68 -20.99 7.25
CA ARG A 230 23.37 -22.30 7.11
C ARG A 230 22.47 -23.52 6.80
N SER A 231 21.16 -23.39 6.78
CA SER A 231 20.20 -24.49 6.61
C SER A 231 18.83 -23.93 6.24
N ARG A 232 18.04 -24.71 5.48
CA ARG A 232 16.71 -24.34 4.96
C ARG A 232 15.68 -25.41 5.35
N ASN A 233 15.49 -25.63 6.65
CA ASN A 233 14.71 -26.78 7.14
C ASN A 233 13.19 -26.54 7.20
N TYR A 234 12.75 -25.28 7.31
CA TYR A 234 11.34 -24.87 7.29
C TYR A 234 11.26 -23.60 6.46
N ASP A 235 10.49 -23.56 5.37
CA ASP A 235 10.38 -22.37 4.54
C ASP A 235 9.20 -21.51 5.00
N PRO A 236 9.43 -20.37 5.69
CA PRO A 236 8.36 -19.42 5.96
C PRO A 236 7.93 -18.71 4.68
N ASP A 237 6.74 -18.10 4.76
CA ASP A 237 6.17 -17.34 3.68
C ASP A 237 7.01 -16.13 3.31
N SER A 238 6.93 -15.74 2.03
CA SER A 238 7.53 -14.53 1.49
C SER A 238 6.63 -13.95 0.40
N TYR A 239 6.16 -12.72 0.60
CA TYR A 239 5.19 -12.10 -0.29
C TYR A 239 5.10 -10.59 -0.08
N TYR A 240 4.44 -9.93 -1.03
CA TYR A 240 3.88 -8.60 -0.87
C TYR A 240 2.35 -8.71 -0.81
N PHE A 241 1.74 -7.99 0.14
CA PHE A 241 0.29 -7.84 0.24
C PHE A 241 -0.06 -6.40 0.55
N GLY A 242 -0.72 -5.72 -0.39
CA GLY A 242 -1.08 -4.31 -0.30
C GLY A 242 -2.58 -4.09 -0.45
N VAL A 243 -3.08 -3.10 0.29
CA VAL A 243 -4.43 -2.56 0.15
C VAL A 243 -4.34 -1.05 0.11
N GLU A 244 -4.96 -0.45 -0.90
CA GLU A 244 -4.98 1.00 -1.10
C GLU A 244 -6.39 1.52 -1.20
N ARG A 245 -6.59 2.73 -0.68
CA ARG A 245 -7.84 3.48 -0.68
C ARG A 245 -7.73 4.58 -1.73
N VAL A 246 -8.64 4.56 -2.71
CA VAL A 246 -8.62 5.51 -3.83
C VAL A 246 -9.68 6.59 -3.74
N VAL A 247 -10.67 6.42 -2.85
CA VAL A 247 -11.66 7.46 -2.56
C VAL A 247 -11.07 8.52 -1.62
N SER A 248 -11.63 9.73 -1.70
CA SER A 248 -11.39 10.79 -0.70
C SER A 248 -11.72 10.31 0.71
N GLU A 249 -11.11 10.94 1.72
CA GLU A 249 -11.38 10.66 3.14
C GLU A 249 -12.87 10.74 3.49
N TYR A 250 -13.59 11.63 2.82
CA TYR A 250 -15.03 11.79 2.95
C TYR A 250 -15.72 11.50 1.63
N ILE A 251 -16.73 10.65 1.66
CA ILE A 251 -17.64 10.42 0.54
C ILE A 251 -18.95 11.14 0.87
N PRO A 252 -19.39 12.13 0.06
CA PRO A 252 -20.68 12.77 0.26
C PRO A 252 -21.81 11.74 0.24
N TYR A 253 -22.70 11.80 1.23
CA TYR A 253 -23.82 10.84 1.30
C TYR A 253 -24.70 10.88 0.04
N SER A 254 -24.89 12.07 -0.53
CA SER A 254 -25.62 12.27 -1.79
C SER A 254 -25.00 11.54 -2.98
N GLU A 255 -23.68 11.34 -2.97
CA GLU A 255 -23.00 10.54 -4.00
C GLU A 255 -23.18 9.05 -3.71
N LEU A 256 -22.92 8.63 -2.46
CA LEU A 256 -22.98 7.24 -2.06
C LEU A 256 -24.36 6.60 -2.30
N ILE A 257 -25.46 7.30 -1.99
CA ILE A 257 -26.82 6.75 -2.16
C ILE A 257 -27.21 6.54 -3.62
N THR A 258 -26.47 7.10 -4.57
CA THR A 258 -26.69 6.82 -5.99
C THR A 258 -26.11 5.47 -6.41
N LYS A 259 -25.26 4.85 -5.58
CA LYS A 259 -24.55 3.60 -5.87
C LYS A 259 -25.31 2.43 -5.26
N THR A 260 -26.13 1.75 -6.07
CA THR A 260 -27.16 0.83 -5.57
C THR A 260 -27.10 -0.59 -6.14
N SER A 261 -26.11 -0.89 -6.99
CA SER A 261 -25.92 -2.22 -7.58
C SER A 261 -24.44 -2.54 -7.81
N LEU A 262 -24.15 -3.77 -8.26
CA LEU A 262 -22.81 -4.20 -8.67
C LEU A 262 -22.27 -3.32 -9.82
N GLU A 263 -23.11 -3.10 -10.83
CA GLU A 263 -22.80 -2.33 -12.04
C GLU A 263 -22.69 -0.82 -11.75
N ASN A 264 -23.38 -0.35 -10.71
CA ASN A 264 -23.33 1.02 -10.25
C ASN A 264 -22.83 1.08 -8.80
N SER A 265 -21.58 0.66 -8.63
CA SER A 265 -20.86 0.66 -7.35
C SER A 265 -19.75 1.71 -7.35
N LEU A 266 -19.36 2.16 -6.16
CA LEU A 266 -18.23 3.06 -5.93
C LEU A 266 -16.95 2.23 -5.77
N LEU A 267 -15.94 2.48 -6.60
CA LEU A 267 -14.58 1.97 -6.36
C LEU A 267 -14.03 2.66 -5.11
N VAL A 268 -13.64 1.89 -4.08
CA VAL A 268 -13.08 2.44 -2.83
C VAL A 268 -11.63 2.07 -2.61
N GLY A 269 -11.15 1.02 -3.25
CA GLY A 269 -9.76 0.61 -3.10
C GLY A 269 -9.30 -0.44 -4.08
N TYR A 270 -8.01 -0.74 -4.01
CA TYR A 270 -7.37 -1.84 -4.70
C TYR A 270 -6.78 -2.82 -3.68
N LEU A 271 -6.63 -4.06 -4.11
CA LEU A 271 -5.90 -5.08 -3.39
C LEU A 271 -4.89 -5.71 -4.32
N ARG A 272 -3.68 -5.94 -3.82
CA ARG A 272 -2.61 -6.60 -4.55
C ARG A 272 -1.89 -7.62 -3.67
N TYR A 273 -1.68 -8.80 -4.22
CA TYR A 273 -0.86 -9.86 -3.65
C TYR A 273 0.14 -10.33 -4.70
N HIS A 274 1.39 -10.48 -4.28
CA HIS A 274 2.47 -11.01 -5.09
C HIS A 274 3.34 -11.95 -4.26
N SER A 275 3.62 -13.15 -4.76
CA SER A 275 4.62 -14.04 -4.18
C SER A 275 5.34 -14.82 -5.27
N THR A 276 6.62 -15.12 -5.08
CA THR A 276 7.37 -15.99 -5.99
C THR A 276 7.14 -17.47 -5.69
N ASP A 277 6.63 -17.79 -4.49
CA ASP A 277 6.70 -19.15 -3.95
C ASP A 277 5.35 -19.62 -3.38
N TRP A 278 4.49 -18.70 -2.92
CA TRP A 278 3.33 -19.04 -2.07
C TRP A 278 2.01 -18.66 -2.72
N ALA A 279 1.07 -19.60 -2.75
CA ALA A 279 -0.30 -19.30 -3.14
C ALA A 279 -0.97 -18.49 -2.03
N GLY A 280 -1.66 -17.41 -2.40
CA GLY A 280 -2.43 -16.58 -1.48
C GLY A 280 -3.92 -16.80 -1.68
N THR A 281 -4.70 -16.73 -0.60
CA THR A 281 -6.15 -16.66 -0.64
C THR A 281 -6.63 -15.51 0.22
N VAL A 282 -7.42 -14.63 -0.37
CA VAL A 282 -7.98 -13.46 0.29
C VAL A 282 -9.47 -13.65 0.55
N ARG A 283 -9.90 -13.15 1.70
CA ARG A 283 -11.31 -12.98 2.04
C ARG A 283 -11.53 -11.63 2.70
N PHE A 284 -12.78 -11.18 2.71
CA PHE A 284 -13.17 -9.89 3.26
C PHE A 284 -14.09 -10.08 4.47
N ALA A 285 -13.96 -9.22 5.47
CA ALA A 285 -14.77 -9.27 6.67
C ALA A 285 -15.07 -7.88 7.24
N SER A 286 -16.15 -7.79 8.03
CA SER A 286 -16.54 -6.57 8.75
C SER A 286 -15.91 -6.43 10.14
N ASN A 287 -15.18 -7.46 10.60
CA ASN A 287 -14.48 -7.49 11.89
C ASN A 287 -13.05 -8.04 11.75
N ALA A 288 -12.20 -7.71 12.73
CA ALA A 288 -10.78 -8.05 12.74
C ALA A 288 -10.52 -9.56 12.81
N GLU A 289 -11.38 -10.32 13.50
CA GLU A 289 -11.29 -11.78 13.59
C GLU A 289 -11.63 -12.46 12.27
N GLY A 290 -12.25 -11.73 11.34
CA GLY A 290 -12.61 -12.26 10.05
C GLY A 290 -13.81 -13.22 10.08
N THR A 291 -14.72 -13.09 11.02
CA THR A 291 -15.83 -14.04 11.18
C THR A 291 -17.15 -13.50 10.64
N GLU A 292 -17.23 -12.20 10.33
CA GLU A 292 -18.45 -11.52 9.93
C GLU A 292 -18.34 -10.85 8.56
N THR A 293 -19.48 -10.70 7.87
CA THR A 293 -19.60 -9.97 6.59
C THR A 293 -20.76 -8.98 6.60
N ASN A 294 -21.22 -8.59 7.79
CA ASN A 294 -22.27 -7.60 7.98
C ASN A 294 -21.66 -6.19 8.00
N PHE A 295 -21.39 -5.66 6.82
CA PHE A 295 -20.76 -4.35 6.65
C PHE A 295 -21.73 -3.20 6.97
N GLN A 296 -21.35 -2.34 7.90
CA GLN A 296 -22.17 -1.19 8.32
C GLN A 296 -21.33 0.06 8.50
N PHE A 297 -21.86 1.18 7.98
CA PHE A 297 -21.40 2.50 8.37
C PHE A 297 -21.98 2.83 9.74
N THR A 298 -21.15 3.32 10.65
CA THR A 298 -21.54 3.61 12.04
C THR A 298 -21.16 5.03 12.45
N ALA A 299 -21.99 5.65 13.29
CA ALA A 299 -21.72 6.94 13.93
C ALA A 299 -22.44 7.04 15.26
N THR A 300 -21.92 7.84 16.19
CA THR A 300 -22.64 8.23 17.41
C THR A 300 -23.32 9.57 17.19
N VAL A 301 -24.65 9.57 17.12
CA VAL A 301 -25.45 10.79 16.93
C VAL A 301 -26.33 10.99 18.16
N ASN A 302 -26.18 12.12 18.84
CA ASN A 302 -26.88 12.42 20.09
C ASN A 302 -26.74 11.30 21.13
N GLN A 303 -25.51 10.81 21.33
CA GLN A 303 -25.17 9.70 22.24
C GLN A 303 -25.78 8.33 21.87
N ILE A 304 -26.42 8.20 20.70
CA ILE A 304 -26.99 6.94 20.22
C ILE A 304 -26.16 6.46 19.02
N VAL A 305 -25.73 5.20 19.05
CA VAL A 305 -25.09 4.57 17.88
C VAL A 305 -26.15 4.39 16.79
N ARG A 306 -25.88 4.99 15.64
CA ARG A 306 -26.66 4.86 14.41
C ARG A 306 -25.82 4.12 13.40
N SER A 307 -26.47 3.24 12.64
CA SER A 307 -25.80 2.54 11.55
C SER A 307 -26.71 2.36 10.35
N PHE A 308 -26.08 2.14 9.19
CA PHE A 308 -26.77 1.69 7.99
C PHE A 308 -25.89 0.72 7.20
N PRO A 309 -26.49 -0.27 6.51
CA PRO A 309 -25.74 -1.29 5.81
C PRO A 309 -25.18 -0.78 4.48
N TYR A 310 -24.11 -1.41 4.03
CA TYR A 310 -23.62 -1.35 2.67
C TYR A 310 -23.10 -2.73 2.25
N TYR A 311 -22.77 -2.88 0.98
CA TYR A 311 -22.30 -4.13 0.41
C TYR A 311 -20.89 -3.94 -0.13
N VAL A 312 -20.00 -4.87 0.20
CA VAL A 312 -18.64 -4.95 -0.35
C VAL A 312 -18.65 -5.89 -1.54
N VAL A 313 -17.90 -5.53 -2.56
CA VAL A 313 -17.69 -6.30 -3.79
C VAL A 313 -16.19 -6.37 -4.03
N PHE A 314 -15.72 -7.55 -4.42
CA PHE A 314 -14.39 -7.70 -4.98
C PHE A 314 -14.50 -8.06 -6.46
N ASP A 315 -13.84 -7.27 -7.31
CA ASP A 315 -13.77 -7.48 -8.75
C ASP A 315 -12.32 -7.83 -9.13
N SER A 316 -12.07 -9.13 -9.32
CA SER A 316 -10.74 -9.67 -9.52
C SER A 316 -10.27 -9.44 -10.96
N SER A 317 -9.18 -8.69 -11.12
CA SER A 317 -8.53 -8.49 -12.41
C SER A 317 -7.54 -9.61 -12.74
N ILE A 318 -6.88 -10.19 -11.71
CA ILE A 318 -5.97 -11.33 -11.84
C ILE A 318 -6.18 -12.26 -10.64
N PRO A 319 -6.58 -13.53 -10.83
CA PRO A 319 -7.17 -14.05 -12.08
C PRO A 319 -8.41 -13.24 -12.47
N ALA A 320 -8.66 -13.06 -13.77
CA ALA A 320 -9.85 -12.37 -14.24
C ALA A 320 -11.10 -13.15 -13.79
N GLY A 321 -11.97 -12.48 -13.04
CA GLY A 321 -13.18 -13.05 -12.48
C GLY A 321 -14.39 -12.14 -12.66
N ASN A 322 -15.53 -12.56 -12.13
CA ASN A 322 -16.71 -11.69 -12.04
C ASN A 322 -16.67 -10.91 -10.72
N ALA A 323 -17.11 -9.65 -10.78
CA ALA A 323 -17.42 -8.86 -9.59
C ALA A 323 -18.34 -9.65 -8.64
N THR A 324 -17.83 -9.96 -7.45
CA THR A 324 -18.49 -10.83 -6.48
C THR A 324 -18.82 -10.06 -5.22
N ARG A 325 -20.11 -9.96 -4.88
CA ARG A 325 -20.56 -9.41 -3.60
C ARG A 325 -20.14 -10.34 -2.46
N ILE A 326 -19.62 -9.75 -1.39
CA ILE A 326 -19.26 -10.46 -0.16
C ILE A 326 -20.49 -10.56 0.75
N TYR A 327 -20.96 -11.78 0.98
CA TYR A 327 -22.09 -12.06 1.87
C TYR A 327 -21.83 -13.25 2.82
N THR A 328 -20.69 -13.91 2.68
CA THR A 328 -20.20 -14.96 3.58
C THR A 328 -18.68 -14.94 3.63
N THR A 329 -18.11 -15.36 4.76
CA THR A 329 -16.65 -15.51 4.92
C THR A 329 -16.07 -16.63 4.05
N SER A 330 -16.92 -17.48 3.46
CA SER A 330 -16.53 -18.47 2.44
C SER A 330 -16.29 -17.86 1.06
N ASN A 331 -16.68 -16.59 0.82
CA ASN A 331 -16.29 -15.87 -0.39
C ASN A 331 -14.79 -15.59 -0.33
N THR A 332 -14.03 -16.41 -1.04
CA THR A 332 -12.56 -16.40 -1.07
C THR A 332 -12.08 -16.21 -2.49
N PHE A 333 -10.92 -15.59 -2.63
CA PHE A 333 -10.28 -15.30 -3.92
C PHE A 333 -8.84 -15.78 -3.84
N SER A 334 -8.51 -16.79 -4.64
CA SER A 334 -7.17 -17.35 -4.67
C SER A 334 -6.33 -16.68 -5.74
N SER A 335 -5.04 -16.54 -5.44
CA SER A 335 -4.04 -16.13 -6.42
C SER A 335 -3.92 -17.17 -7.53
N THR A 336 -3.30 -16.74 -8.62
CA THR A 336 -2.91 -17.64 -9.69
C THR A 336 -1.50 -17.30 -10.17
N TRP A 337 -0.80 -18.31 -10.67
CA TRP A 337 0.45 -18.11 -11.38
C TRP A 337 0.22 -17.29 -12.65
N SER A 338 0.76 -16.09 -12.70
CA SER A 338 0.57 -15.17 -13.83
C SER A 338 1.81 -14.35 -14.10
N SER A 339 1.94 -13.91 -15.35
CA SER A 339 3.01 -13.02 -15.78
C SER A 339 2.58 -11.56 -15.62
N ILE A 340 3.33 -10.79 -14.84
CA ILE A 340 3.11 -9.35 -14.66
C ILE A 340 4.24 -8.57 -15.33
N GLN A 341 3.87 -7.51 -16.04
CA GLN A 341 4.81 -6.54 -16.60
C GLN A 341 5.41 -5.68 -15.49
N ASN A 342 6.72 -5.45 -15.56
CA ASN A 342 7.37 -4.39 -14.77
C ASN A 342 6.93 -3.01 -15.33
N LEU A 343 6.36 -2.17 -14.48
CA LEU A 343 5.93 -0.81 -14.78
C LEU A 343 7.11 0.13 -15.09
N ILE A 344 8.29 -0.15 -14.53
CA ILE A 344 9.52 0.63 -14.75
C ILE A 344 10.36 0.10 -15.93
N GLY A 345 9.89 -0.96 -16.59
CA GLY A 345 10.58 -1.65 -17.68
C GLY A 345 11.40 -2.85 -17.22
N GLY A 346 11.68 -3.75 -18.17
CA GLY A 346 12.32 -5.05 -17.93
C GLY A 346 11.45 -6.21 -18.39
N ASP A 347 11.98 -7.42 -18.30
CA ASP A 347 11.22 -8.62 -18.66
C ASP A 347 10.07 -8.85 -17.68
N PRO A 348 8.94 -9.41 -18.13
CA PRO A 348 7.85 -9.78 -17.24
C PRO A 348 8.33 -10.83 -16.24
N PHE A 349 7.82 -10.77 -15.00
CA PHE A 349 8.08 -11.79 -14.00
C PHE A 349 6.85 -12.69 -13.82
N GLN A 350 7.07 -13.97 -13.51
CA GLN A 350 6.01 -14.92 -13.20
C GLN A 350 5.95 -15.15 -11.70
N ASN A 351 4.80 -14.86 -11.10
CA ASN A 351 4.56 -14.96 -9.67
C ASN A 351 3.16 -15.55 -9.42
N GLU A 352 2.88 -15.93 -8.17
CA GLU A 352 1.53 -16.00 -7.64
C GLU A 352 0.96 -14.60 -7.47
N VAL A 353 -0.20 -14.34 -8.07
CA VAL A 353 -0.79 -13.01 -8.18
C VAL A 353 -2.26 -13.04 -7.84
N LEU A 354 -2.69 -12.11 -6.98
CA LEU A 354 -4.08 -11.71 -6.86
C LEU A 354 -4.16 -10.19 -6.95
N GLN A 355 -4.94 -9.66 -7.89
CA GLN A 355 -5.20 -8.24 -8.02
C GLN A 355 -6.68 -8.01 -8.26
N GLY A 356 -7.22 -6.93 -7.70
CA GLY A 356 -8.60 -6.55 -7.97
C GLY A 356 -9.04 -5.27 -7.29
N GLU A 357 -10.26 -4.90 -7.62
CA GLU A 357 -10.94 -3.72 -7.12
C GLU A 357 -11.82 -4.06 -5.91
N ILE A 358 -11.72 -3.23 -4.88
CA ILE A 358 -12.66 -3.22 -3.76
C ILE A 358 -13.70 -2.15 -4.07
N ARG A 359 -14.95 -2.56 -4.22
CA ARG A 359 -16.07 -1.67 -4.54
C ARG A 359 -17.15 -1.75 -3.47
N ILE A 360 -17.91 -0.69 -3.29
CA ILE A 360 -19.07 -0.66 -2.39
C ILE A 360 -20.32 -0.12 -3.06
N PHE A 361 -21.48 -0.57 -2.59
CA PHE A 361 -22.77 0.04 -2.92
C PHE A 361 -23.73 -0.09 -1.74
N VAL A 362 -24.80 0.69 -1.72
CA VAL A 362 -25.80 0.70 -0.63
C VAL A 362 -27.13 0.13 -1.10
N PRO A 363 -28.05 -0.23 -0.18
CA PRO A 363 -29.41 -0.62 -0.57
C PRO A 363 -30.15 0.46 -1.37
N SER A 364 -30.94 0.04 -2.35
CA SER A 364 -31.66 0.95 -3.26
C SER A 364 -32.77 1.78 -2.61
N ASN A 365 -33.18 1.43 -1.39
CA ASN A 365 -34.21 2.15 -0.62
C ASN A 365 -33.64 3.26 0.28
N MET A 366 -32.33 3.51 0.24
CA MET A 366 -31.74 4.63 0.98
C MET A 366 -32.06 5.98 0.32
N THR A 367 -32.35 6.98 1.14
CA THR A 367 -32.71 8.35 0.74
C THR A 367 -31.92 9.36 1.58
N MET A 368 -31.88 10.62 1.15
CA MET A 368 -31.20 11.70 1.90
C MET A 368 -31.67 11.84 3.36
N SER A 369 -32.88 11.39 3.70
CA SER A 369 -33.46 11.45 5.05
C SER A 369 -33.43 10.10 5.78
N SER A 370 -32.83 9.06 5.21
CA SER A 370 -32.83 7.72 5.81
C SER A 370 -32.01 7.63 7.10
N ILE A 371 -31.05 8.53 7.28
CA ILE A 371 -30.19 8.59 8.46
C ILE A 371 -30.00 10.04 8.92
N PRO A 372 -29.79 10.29 10.22
CA PRO A 372 -29.39 11.61 10.71
C PRO A 372 -28.08 12.09 10.06
N SER A 373 -27.94 13.40 9.87
CA SER A 373 -26.69 13.98 9.38
C SER A 373 -25.57 13.77 10.41
N SER A 374 -24.50 13.12 9.99
CA SER A 374 -23.27 12.91 10.74
C SER A 374 -22.18 12.42 9.79
N THR A 375 -20.93 12.35 10.27
CA THR A 375 -19.89 11.54 9.63
C THR A 375 -20.02 10.11 10.13
N TYR A 376 -20.08 9.16 9.19
CA TYR A 376 -20.12 7.73 9.49
C TYR A 376 -18.85 7.07 8.96
N SER A 377 -18.39 6.02 9.65
CA SER A 377 -17.19 5.26 9.28
C SER A 377 -17.47 3.76 9.29
N SER A 378 -16.66 3.04 8.50
CA SER A 378 -16.62 1.58 8.49
C SER A 378 -15.19 1.12 8.17
N ILE A 379 -14.86 -0.11 8.56
CA ILE A 379 -13.59 -0.77 8.24
C ILE A 379 -13.91 -2.02 7.43
N ILE A 380 -13.20 -2.23 6.33
CA ILE A 380 -13.20 -3.48 5.56
C ILE A 380 -11.89 -4.19 5.87
N TYR A 381 -11.96 -5.35 6.50
CA TYR A 381 -10.78 -6.17 6.76
C TYR A 381 -10.52 -7.07 5.56
N CYS A 382 -9.31 -6.98 5.00
CA CYS A 382 -8.83 -7.87 3.94
C CYS A 382 -7.87 -8.87 4.59
N ILE A 383 -8.23 -10.16 4.56
CA ILE A 383 -7.50 -11.20 5.29
C ILE A 383 -6.87 -12.14 4.28
N LEU A 384 -5.54 -12.20 4.31
CA LEU A 384 -4.73 -13.10 3.51
C LEU A 384 -4.45 -14.38 4.29
N THR A 385 -4.51 -15.51 3.60
CA THR A 385 -3.98 -16.80 4.05
C THR A 385 -3.10 -17.35 2.94
N THR A 386 -1.88 -17.72 3.29
CA THR A 386 -0.87 -18.33 2.42
C THR A 386 -0.89 -19.85 2.60
N ASN A 387 -0.65 -20.58 1.51
CA ASN A 387 -0.66 -22.04 1.46
C ASN A 387 0.60 -22.62 0.84
#